data_AF-A0A8C3A4Y9-F1
#
_entry.id   AF-A0A8C3A4Y9-F1
#
_cell.length_a   1.000
_cell.length_b   1.000
_cell.length_c   1.000
_cell.angle_alpha   90.00
_cell.angle_beta   90.00
_cell.angle_gamma   90.00
#
_symmetry.space_group_name_H-M   'P 1'
#
loop_
_entity.id
_entity.type
_entity.pdbx_description
1 polymer ?
#
loop_
_entity_poly.entity_id
_entity_poly.type
_entity_poly.pdbx_seq_one_letter_code
_entity_poly.pdbx_strand_id
1 'polypeptide(L)'
;LKTSALPLFGDGGLCNLSRDENSSALDPAISNGTFHHFFIPDGDYDETVDPENCQMLFKFSDVYPCGASEERDSVVRDDFIITKLQAEDAARLLEGIGRTTAHDLDGEDGYGVFLQRELAQIGEAFSSVDKSLLELEVKFKQSQETELREEQQLNGNVMKQVSGIRETLRETSDVSLGLKDKHELLSLIIRSHGSRLSRLKTEYLNVGS
;
A
#
# COMPACT_ATOMS: atom_id res chain seq x y z
N LEU A 1 20.48 20.52 54.22
CA LEU A 1 19.05 20.31 53.87
C LEU A 1 18.37 19.63 55.05
N LYS A 2 17.12 20.02 55.31
CA LYS A 2 16.35 19.85 56.55
C LYS A 2 16.41 18.45 57.17
N THR A 3 16.72 18.44 58.47
CA THR A 3 16.37 17.41 59.45
C THR A 3 14.85 17.33 59.59
N SER A 4 14.32 16.11 59.47
CA SER A 4 12.95 15.76 59.84
C SER A 4 13.01 14.53 60.74
N ALA A 5 12.94 14.77 62.04
CA ALA A 5 12.71 13.74 63.03
C ALA A 5 11.24 13.31 62.97
N LEU A 6 10.99 12.01 62.91
CA LEU A 6 9.69 11.42 63.23
C LEU A 6 9.82 10.67 64.56
N PRO A 7 8.88 10.86 65.51
CA PRO A 7 9.03 10.37 66.87
C PRO A 7 8.58 8.91 66.92
N LEU A 8 9.50 8.00 67.25
CA LEU A 8 9.09 6.69 67.75
C LEU A 8 8.98 6.80 69.27
N PHE A 9 7.73 7.00 69.72
CA PHE A 9 7.32 6.75 71.10
C PHE A 9 7.68 5.31 71.44
N GLY A 10 8.73 5.14 72.23
CA GLY A 10 9.04 3.88 72.89
C GLY A 10 8.87 4.08 74.40
N ASP A 11 7.81 3.49 74.96
CA ASP A 11 7.84 3.06 76.36
C ASP A 11 8.16 1.56 76.34
N GLY A 12 9.36 1.22 76.80
CA GLY A 12 9.74 -0.17 77.02
C GLY A 12 11.18 -0.49 76.65
N GLY A 13 12.08 -0.29 77.62
CA GLY A 13 13.28 -1.11 77.78
C GLY A 13 14.47 -0.78 76.87
N LEU A 14 15.46 -0.09 77.45
CA LEU A 14 16.83 0.00 76.95
C LEU A 14 17.42 -1.39 76.67
N CYS A 15 17.55 -1.74 75.39
CA CYS A 15 18.58 -2.67 74.92
C CYS A 15 19.53 -1.87 74.03
N ASN A 16 20.73 -1.58 74.57
CA ASN A 16 21.81 -0.98 73.80
C ASN A 16 22.28 -1.99 72.75
N LEU A 17 21.82 -1.85 71.50
CA LEU A 17 22.56 -2.36 70.36
C LEU A 17 23.45 -1.22 69.84
N SER A 18 24.74 -1.34 70.10
CA SER A 18 25.77 -0.60 69.37
C SER A 18 25.60 -0.90 67.88
N ARG A 19 25.25 0.16 67.15
CA ARG A 19 25.15 0.25 65.71
C ARG A 19 26.56 0.20 65.10
N ASP A 20 26.84 -0.83 64.32
CA ASP A 20 27.85 -0.73 63.27
C ASP A 20 27.17 -0.95 61.91
N GLU A 21 27.24 0.11 61.13
CA GLU A 21 26.76 0.24 59.76
C GLU A 21 27.83 -0.35 58.84
N ASN A 22 27.56 -1.50 58.20
CA ASN A 22 28.19 -1.77 56.92
C ASN A 22 27.32 -2.67 56.04
N SER A 23 26.96 -2.12 54.88
CA SER A 23 26.10 -2.73 53.87
C SER A 23 26.94 -3.51 52.86
N SER A 24 26.80 -4.84 52.84
CA SER A 24 26.98 -5.63 51.62
C SER A 24 26.38 -7.03 51.82
N ALA A 25 25.31 -7.31 51.07
CA ALA A 25 24.69 -8.62 51.01
C ALA A 25 25.66 -9.63 50.36
N LEU A 26 25.97 -10.73 51.05
CA LEU A 26 26.74 -11.83 50.50
C LEU A 26 26.03 -13.15 50.80
N ASP A 27 25.90 -13.97 49.74
CA ASP A 27 25.14 -15.20 49.70
C ASP A 27 25.73 -16.30 50.62
N PRO A 28 24.91 -16.99 51.43
CA PRO A 28 25.38 -18.09 52.25
C PRO A 28 25.63 -19.35 51.40
N ALA A 29 26.88 -19.78 51.29
CA ALA A 29 27.22 -21.08 50.73
C ALA A 29 27.12 -22.17 51.83
N ILE A 30 26.18 -23.10 51.66
CA ILE A 30 25.96 -24.22 52.59
C ILE A 30 27.04 -25.29 52.35
N SER A 31 27.87 -25.53 53.36
CA SER A 31 28.74 -26.71 53.45
C SER A 31 28.42 -27.47 54.72
N ASN A 32 27.91 -28.70 54.56
CA ASN A 32 27.63 -29.68 55.61
C ASN A 32 26.79 -29.18 56.83
N GLY A 33 25.64 -28.56 56.55
CA GLY A 33 24.55 -28.41 57.53
C GLY A 33 24.78 -27.46 58.71
N THR A 34 25.89 -26.69 58.72
CA THR A 34 26.19 -25.71 59.77
C THR A 34 26.41 -24.34 59.14
N PHE A 35 25.75 -23.30 59.63
CA PHE A 35 25.88 -21.93 59.11
C PHE A 35 27.22 -21.33 59.57
N HIS A 36 28.20 -21.23 58.67
CA HIS A 36 29.48 -20.58 58.95
C HIS A 36 29.44 -19.14 58.44
N HIS A 37 29.17 -18.17 59.31
CA HIS A 37 29.49 -16.77 59.01
C HIS A 37 31.01 -16.61 59.14
N PHE A 38 31.72 -16.62 58.02
CA PHE A 38 33.12 -16.24 57.99
C PHE A 38 33.21 -14.72 58.11
N PHE A 39 33.33 -14.23 59.35
CA PHE A 39 33.87 -12.90 59.56
C PHE A 39 35.38 -13.02 59.41
N ILE A 40 35.91 -12.66 58.24
CA ILE A 40 37.35 -12.52 58.02
C ILE A 40 37.65 -11.04 58.31
N PRO A 41 38.25 -10.69 59.46
CA PRO A 41 38.72 -9.33 59.69
C PRO A 41 39.81 -9.04 58.65
N ASP A 42 39.80 -7.86 58.03
CA ASP A 42 40.88 -7.41 57.14
C ASP A 42 42.17 -7.24 57.94
N GLY A 43 42.93 -8.32 58.08
CA GLY A 43 44.22 -8.40 58.73
C GLY A 43 45.20 -9.18 57.85
N ASP A 44 46.47 -8.80 57.89
CA ASP A 44 47.55 -9.47 57.16
C ASP A 44 47.86 -10.81 57.87
N TYR A 45 47.38 -11.92 57.30
CA TYR A 45 47.57 -13.27 57.85
C TYR A 45 48.71 -13.98 57.11
N ASP A 46 49.77 -14.34 57.84
CA ASP A 46 50.90 -15.10 57.32
C ASP A 46 50.48 -16.55 56.98
N GLU A 47 50.82 -17.04 55.78
CA GLU A 47 50.31 -18.29 55.17
C GLU A 47 50.64 -19.58 55.94
N THR A 48 51.38 -19.48 57.05
CA THR A 48 51.84 -20.61 57.86
C THR A 48 51.01 -20.87 59.12
N VAL A 49 49.98 -20.06 59.38
CA VAL A 49 49.11 -20.22 60.55
C VAL A 49 47.89 -21.06 60.21
N ASP A 50 47.72 -22.19 60.89
CA ASP A 50 46.57 -23.08 60.75
C ASP A 50 45.24 -22.34 61.05
N PRO A 51 44.30 -22.22 60.09
CA PRO A 51 43.10 -21.39 60.22
C PRO A 51 42.16 -21.81 61.37
N GLU A 52 42.33 -23.01 61.93
CA GLU A 52 41.55 -23.46 63.09
C GLU A 52 41.96 -22.78 64.42
N ASN A 53 43.20 -22.26 64.52
CA ASN A 53 43.64 -21.53 65.72
C ASN A 53 43.09 -20.09 65.81
N CYS A 54 42.55 -19.56 64.72
CA CYS A 54 41.92 -18.23 64.65
C CYS A 54 40.38 -18.28 64.68
N GLN A 55 39.80 -19.45 64.99
CA GLN A 55 38.35 -19.59 65.07
C GLN A 55 37.81 -19.02 66.38
N MET A 56 37.24 -17.81 66.33
CA MET A 56 36.38 -17.30 67.40
C MET A 56 35.08 -18.10 67.41
N LEU A 57 35.02 -19.14 68.24
CA LEU A 57 33.80 -19.90 68.51
C LEU A 57 32.79 -19.01 69.23
N PHE A 58 31.90 -18.36 68.47
CA PHE A 58 30.74 -17.70 69.05
C PHE A 58 29.80 -18.76 69.63
N LYS A 59 29.82 -18.91 70.95
CA LYS A 59 28.85 -19.75 71.67
C LYS A 59 27.58 -18.92 71.86
N PHE A 60 26.60 -19.10 70.96
CA PHE A 60 25.29 -18.49 71.11
C PHE A 60 24.65 -19.02 72.40
N SER A 61 24.70 -18.20 73.44
CA SER A 61 24.04 -18.50 74.71
C SER A 61 22.59 -18.09 74.54
N ASP A 62 21.81 -18.99 73.94
CA ASP A 62 20.39 -18.80 73.71
C ASP A 62 19.64 -18.89 75.05
N VAL A 63 19.67 -17.82 75.83
CA VAL A 63 18.91 -17.73 77.08
C VAL A 63 18.31 -16.34 77.21
N TYR A 64 17.54 -15.91 76.21
CA TYR A 64 16.32 -15.12 76.44
C TYR A 64 15.37 -15.37 75.27
N PRO A 65 14.23 -16.04 75.47
CA PRO A 65 13.15 -15.91 74.51
C PRO A 65 12.71 -14.45 74.59
N CYS A 66 13.06 -13.64 73.59
CA CYS A 66 12.29 -12.43 73.34
C CYS A 66 10.84 -12.89 73.26
N GLY A 67 10.02 -12.49 74.23
CA GLY A 67 8.62 -12.86 74.26
C GLY A 67 8.02 -12.46 72.93
N ALA A 68 7.79 -13.45 72.07
CA ALA A 68 6.99 -13.32 70.87
C ALA A 68 5.61 -12.94 71.39
N SER A 69 5.37 -11.63 71.44
CA SER A 69 4.04 -11.09 71.55
C SER A 69 3.32 -11.65 70.33
N GLU A 70 2.51 -12.68 70.52
CA GLU A 70 1.71 -13.30 69.46
C GLU A 70 0.91 -12.25 68.67
N GLU A 71 0.68 -11.09 69.29
CA GLU A 71 0.07 -9.87 68.75
C GLU A 71 0.93 -9.13 67.71
N ARG A 72 2.27 -9.14 67.82
CA ARG A 72 3.16 -8.58 66.78
C ARG A 72 3.26 -9.50 65.57
N ASP A 73 3.33 -10.80 65.81
CA ASP A 73 3.36 -11.80 64.73
C ASP A 73 2.00 -11.89 64.01
N SER A 74 0.87 -11.61 64.67
CA SER A 74 -0.41 -11.47 63.98
C SER A 74 -0.45 -10.25 63.06
N VAL A 75 0.06 -9.10 63.49
CA VAL A 75 0.10 -7.88 62.66
C VAL A 75 0.97 -8.09 61.41
N VAL A 76 2.14 -8.72 61.55
CA VAL A 76 3.01 -9.02 60.40
C VAL A 76 2.36 -10.04 59.44
N ARG A 77 1.63 -11.03 59.96
CA ARG A 77 0.88 -11.98 59.13
C ARG A 77 -0.26 -11.30 58.39
N ASP A 78 -0.99 -10.40 59.04
CA ASP A 78 -2.07 -9.64 58.41
C ASP A 78 -1.55 -8.72 57.29
N ASP A 79 -0.44 -8.03 57.52
CA ASP A 79 0.24 -7.22 56.48
C ASP A 79 0.72 -8.07 55.29
N PHE A 80 1.21 -9.28 55.54
CA PHE A 80 1.59 -10.23 54.48
C PHE A 80 0.37 -10.69 53.67
N ILE A 81 -0.75 -10.97 54.33
CA ILE A 81 -2.02 -11.34 53.67
C ILE A 81 -2.54 -10.18 52.81
N ILE A 82 -2.52 -8.95 53.33
CA ILE A 82 -2.93 -7.75 52.60
C ILE A 82 -2.04 -7.54 51.37
N THR A 83 -0.72 -7.66 51.54
CA THR A 83 0.24 -7.49 50.45
C THR A 83 0.05 -8.56 49.37
N LYS A 84 -0.19 -9.83 49.77
CA LYS A 84 -0.51 -10.91 48.83
C LYS A 84 -1.78 -10.62 48.05
N LEU A 85 -2.86 -10.20 48.73
CA LEU A 85 -4.12 -9.85 48.08
C LEU A 85 -3.95 -8.69 47.11
N GLN A 86 -3.18 -7.66 47.48
CA GLN A 86 -2.86 -6.54 46.60
C GLN A 86 -2.06 -6.97 45.38
N ALA A 87 -1.09 -7.87 45.53
CA ALA A 87 -0.30 -8.40 44.42
C ALA A 87 -1.16 -9.23 43.45
N GLU A 88 -2.06 -10.07 43.98
CA GLU A 88 -3.01 -10.84 43.16
C GLU A 88 -4.02 -9.94 42.44
N ASP A 89 -4.50 -8.88 43.09
CA ASP A 89 -5.43 -7.93 42.48
C ASP A 89 -4.75 -7.09 41.39
N ALA A 90 -3.51 -6.63 41.65
CA ALA A 90 -2.68 -5.98 40.65
C ALA A 90 -2.39 -6.89 39.44
N ALA A 91 -2.14 -8.18 39.67
CA ALA A 91 -1.96 -9.15 38.58
C ALA A 91 -3.22 -9.29 37.71
N ARG A 92 -4.42 -9.39 38.33
CA ARG A 92 -5.69 -9.44 37.59
C ARG A 92 -5.97 -8.16 36.82
N LEU A 93 -5.65 -6.99 37.39
CA LEU A 93 -5.78 -5.70 36.72
C LEU A 93 -4.82 -5.58 35.52
N LEU A 94 -3.56 -5.98 35.68
CA LEU A 94 -2.57 -5.97 34.61
C LEU A 94 -2.93 -6.93 33.48
N GLU A 95 -3.50 -8.09 33.80
CA GLU A 95 -4.03 -9.01 32.80
C GLU A 95 -5.24 -8.40 32.05
N GLY A 96 -6.12 -7.70 32.76
CA GLY A 96 -7.23 -6.95 32.18
C GLY A 96 -6.75 -5.85 31.22
N ILE A 97 -5.77 -5.05 31.64
CA ILE A 97 -5.14 -4.02 30.78
C ILE A 97 -4.50 -4.70 29.57
N GLY A 98 -3.72 -5.77 29.77
CA GLY A 98 -3.09 -6.52 28.70
C GLY A 98 -4.08 -7.04 27.65
N ARG A 99 -5.23 -7.58 28.09
CA ARG A 99 -6.30 -8.01 27.18
C ARG A 99 -6.93 -6.86 26.41
N THR A 100 -7.20 -5.73 27.07
CA THR A 100 -7.78 -4.55 26.41
C THR A 100 -6.79 -3.96 25.40
N THR A 101 -5.52 -3.82 25.79
CA THR A 101 -4.47 -3.30 24.90
C THR A 101 -4.21 -4.23 23.72
N ALA A 102 -4.23 -5.55 23.92
CA ALA A 102 -4.13 -6.50 22.80
C ALA A 102 -5.29 -6.34 21.81
N HIS A 103 -6.53 -6.21 22.32
CA HIS A 103 -7.70 -6.02 21.47
C HIS A 103 -7.67 -4.68 20.71
N ASP A 104 -7.12 -3.61 21.31
CA ASP A 104 -6.95 -2.32 20.64
C ASP A 104 -5.85 -2.37 19.56
N LEU A 105 -4.82 -3.19 19.75
CA LEU A 105 -3.72 -3.37 18.80
C LEU A 105 -4.05 -4.36 17.67
N ASP A 106 -4.94 -5.33 17.88
CA ASP A 106 -5.43 -6.24 16.83
C ASP A 106 -6.17 -5.51 15.69
N GLY A 107 -6.58 -4.26 15.90
CA GLY A 107 -7.15 -3.39 14.85
C GLY A 107 -6.12 -2.93 13.80
N GLU A 108 -4.82 -2.91 14.13
CA GLU A 108 -3.74 -2.50 13.24
C GLU A 108 -3.54 -3.51 12.10
N ASP A 109 -3.55 -4.81 12.42
CA ASP A 109 -3.46 -5.88 11.43
C ASP A 109 -4.66 -5.88 10.48
N GLY A 110 -5.86 -5.56 10.98
CA GLY A 110 -7.08 -5.46 10.17
C GLY A 110 -7.04 -4.32 9.16
N TYR A 111 -6.59 -3.13 9.57
CA TYR A 111 -6.51 -1.96 8.68
C TYR A 111 -5.39 -2.10 7.65
N GLY A 112 -4.23 -2.66 8.04
CA GLY A 112 -3.13 -2.95 7.11
C GLY A 112 -3.53 -3.90 5.99
N VAL A 113 -4.21 -5.01 6.32
CA VAL A 113 -4.72 -5.98 5.33
C VAL A 113 -5.78 -5.35 4.42
N PHE A 114 -6.69 -4.54 4.98
CA PHE A 114 -7.68 -3.82 4.19
C PHE A 114 -7.02 -2.87 3.18
N LEU A 115 -6.07 -2.05 3.63
CA LEU A 115 -5.33 -1.12 2.75
C LEU A 115 -4.55 -1.85 1.65
N GLN A 116 -3.89 -2.96 1.97
CA GLN A 116 -3.19 -3.76 0.97
C GLN A 116 -4.17 -4.29 -0.11
N ARG A 117 -5.36 -4.74 0.31
CA ARG A 117 -6.40 -5.20 -0.61
C ARG A 117 -6.95 -4.08 -1.48
N GLU A 118 -7.19 -2.90 -0.92
CA GLU A 118 -7.64 -1.73 -1.69
C GLU A 118 -6.57 -1.25 -2.66
N LEU A 119 -5.30 -1.23 -2.24
CA LEU A 119 -4.18 -0.87 -3.10
C LEU A 119 -4.04 -1.85 -4.28
N ALA A 120 -4.25 -3.15 -4.04
CA ALA A 120 -4.25 -4.17 -5.09
C ALA A 120 -5.40 -3.97 -6.08
N GLN A 121 -6.62 -3.68 -5.61
CA GLN A 121 -7.78 -3.39 -6.47
C GLN A 121 -7.54 -2.14 -7.32
N ILE A 122 -7.00 -1.08 -6.73
CA ILE A 122 -6.63 0.15 -7.43
C ILE A 122 -5.57 -0.16 -8.51
N GLY A 123 -4.54 -0.93 -8.16
CA GLY A 123 -3.48 -1.34 -9.10
C GLY A 123 -4.02 -2.14 -10.28
N GLU A 124 -4.96 -3.06 -10.04
CA GLU A 124 -5.63 -3.82 -11.10
C GLU A 124 -6.45 -2.90 -12.02
N ALA A 125 -7.21 -1.96 -11.44
CA ALA A 125 -7.99 -0.99 -12.20
C ALA A 125 -7.10 -0.12 -13.10
N PHE A 126 -5.98 0.40 -12.59
CA PHE A 126 -5.03 1.16 -13.39
C PHE A 126 -4.40 0.32 -14.51
N SER A 127 -4.00 -0.92 -14.23
CA SER A 127 -3.46 -1.82 -15.26
C SER A 127 -4.47 -2.12 -16.37
N SER A 128 -5.76 -2.26 -16.02
CA SER A 128 -6.85 -2.44 -16.99
C SER A 128 -7.04 -1.20 -17.88
N VAL A 129 -6.98 -0.02 -17.28
CA VAL A 129 -7.06 1.26 -18.00
C VAL A 129 -5.87 1.41 -18.95
N ASP A 130 -4.64 1.11 -18.51
CA ASP A 130 -3.44 1.20 -19.35
C ASP A 130 -3.53 0.28 -20.58
N LYS A 131 -4.02 -0.96 -20.39
CA LYS A 131 -4.26 -1.89 -21.51
C LYS A 131 -5.29 -1.32 -22.49
N SER A 132 -6.39 -0.79 -21.98
CA SER A 132 -7.45 -0.20 -22.80
C SER A 132 -6.95 1.02 -23.57
N LEU A 133 -6.08 1.83 -22.96
CA LEU A 133 -5.48 3.01 -23.59
C LEU A 133 -4.53 2.62 -24.72
N LEU A 134 -3.69 1.60 -24.52
CA LEU A 134 -2.83 1.06 -25.57
C LEU A 134 -3.62 0.49 -26.74
N GLU A 135 -4.71 -0.25 -26.48
CA GLU A 135 -5.59 -0.74 -27.53
C GLU A 135 -6.26 0.40 -28.31
N LEU A 136 -6.67 1.46 -27.63
CA LEU A 136 -7.25 2.65 -28.25
C LEU A 136 -6.22 3.40 -29.09
N GLU A 137 -4.97 3.53 -28.66
CA GLU A 137 -3.91 4.15 -29.46
C GLU A 137 -3.68 3.37 -30.77
N VAL A 138 -3.64 2.05 -30.69
CA VAL A 138 -3.51 1.18 -31.87
C VAL A 138 -4.70 1.36 -32.80
N LYS A 139 -5.93 1.34 -32.28
CA LYS A 139 -7.15 1.55 -33.08
C LYS A 139 -7.18 2.94 -33.71
N PHE A 140 -6.71 3.97 -33.01
CA PHE A 140 -6.64 5.33 -33.52
C PHE A 140 -5.67 5.43 -34.70
N LYS A 141 -4.46 4.87 -34.56
CA LYS A 141 -3.48 4.83 -35.66
C LYS A 141 -3.99 4.03 -36.85
N GLN A 142 -4.61 2.87 -36.60
CA GLN A 142 -5.22 2.06 -37.64
C GLN A 142 -6.35 2.83 -38.36
N SER A 143 -7.21 3.52 -37.61
CA SER A 143 -8.30 4.33 -38.18
C SER A 143 -7.77 5.46 -39.07
N GLN A 144 -6.70 6.13 -38.64
CA GLN A 144 -6.08 7.19 -39.44
C GLN A 144 -5.45 6.65 -40.72
N GLU A 145 -4.79 5.50 -40.67
CA GLU A 145 -4.23 4.86 -41.87
C GLU A 145 -5.34 4.41 -42.84
N THR A 146 -6.43 3.84 -42.32
CA THR A 146 -7.58 3.45 -43.15
C THR A 146 -8.25 4.65 -43.79
N GLU A 147 -8.45 5.75 -43.06
CA GLU A 147 -9.06 6.97 -43.58
C GLU A 147 -8.22 7.57 -44.72
N LEU A 148 -6.90 7.68 -44.53
CA LEU A 148 -5.98 8.14 -45.59
C LEU A 148 -6.02 7.25 -46.84
N ARG A 149 -6.07 5.93 -46.65
CA ARG A 149 -6.15 4.97 -47.76
C ARG A 149 -7.48 5.07 -48.50
N GLU A 150 -8.58 5.23 -47.77
CA GLU A 150 -9.91 5.39 -48.35
C GLU A 150 -10.02 6.71 -49.12
N GLU A 151 -9.53 7.82 -48.58
CA GLU A 151 -9.49 9.10 -49.30
C GLU A 151 -8.69 9.00 -50.60
N GLN A 152 -7.52 8.36 -50.59
CA GLN A 152 -6.72 8.15 -51.79
C GLN A 152 -7.45 7.31 -52.83
N GLN A 153 -8.15 6.26 -52.41
CA GLN A 153 -8.96 5.42 -53.30
C GLN A 153 -10.15 6.18 -53.88
N LEU A 154 -10.87 6.95 -53.06
CA LEU A 154 -12.00 7.76 -53.50
C LEU A 154 -11.55 8.81 -54.51
N ASN A 155 -10.45 9.52 -54.25
CA ASN A 155 -9.89 10.50 -55.19
C ASN A 155 -9.52 9.84 -56.53
N GLY A 156 -8.85 8.68 -56.51
CA GLY A 156 -8.53 7.92 -57.72
C GLY A 156 -9.77 7.49 -58.51
N ASN A 157 -10.81 7.00 -57.83
CA ASN A 157 -12.06 6.58 -58.45
C ASN A 157 -12.81 7.76 -59.08
N VAL A 158 -12.93 8.88 -58.37
CA VAL A 158 -13.59 10.10 -58.86
C VAL A 158 -12.83 10.65 -60.08
N MET A 159 -11.49 10.75 -60.01
CA MET A 159 -10.69 11.23 -61.14
C MET A 159 -10.83 10.32 -62.37
N LYS A 160 -10.86 9.00 -62.17
CA LYS A 160 -11.09 8.03 -63.24
C LYS A 160 -12.49 8.19 -63.86
N GLN A 161 -13.53 8.34 -63.03
CA GLN A 161 -14.90 8.57 -63.51
C GLN A 161 -15.02 9.88 -64.29
N VAL A 162 -14.46 10.98 -63.77
CA VAL A 162 -14.46 12.29 -64.45
C VAL A 162 -13.72 12.20 -65.79
N SER A 163 -12.58 11.50 -65.83
CA SER A 163 -11.85 11.26 -67.09
C SER A 163 -12.72 10.50 -68.10
N GLY A 164 -13.42 9.43 -67.67
CA GLY A 164 -14.30 8.65 -68.54
C GLY A 164 -15.51 9.45 -69.04
N ILE A 165 -16.09 10.31 -68.19
CA ILE A 165 -17.17 11.24 -68.60
C ILE A 165 -16.65 12.23 -69.64
N ARG A 166 -15.43 12.76 -69.44
CA ARG A 166 -14.83 13.70 -70.40
C ARG A 166 -14.56 13.04 -71.75
N GLU A 167 -14.10 11.79 -71.75
CA GLU A 167 -13.85 11.01 -72.97
C GLU A 167 -15.16 10.74 -73.72
N THR A 168 -16.19 10.26 -73.04
CA THR A 168 -17.52 10.04 -73.64
C THR A 168 -18.19 11.32 -74.14
N LEU A 169 -18.03 12.44 -73.44
CA LEU A 169 -18.47 13.77 -73.93
C LEU A 169 -17.74 14.19 -75.21
N ARG A 170 -16.44 13.92 -75.29
CA ARG A 170 -15.66 14.22 -76.49
C ARG A 170 -16.13 13.37 -77.67
N GLU A 171 -16.31 12.06 -77.47
CA GLU A 171 -16.86 11.16 -78.49
C GLU A 171 -18.26 11.61 -78.95
N THR A 172 -19.12 12.00 -78.01
CA THR A 172 -20.47 12.51 -78.31
C THR A 172 -20.41 13.81 -79.12
N SER A 173 -19.49 14.72 -78.77
CA SER A 173 -19.24 15.95 -79.51
C SER A 173 -18.79 15.64 -80.94
N ASP A 174 -17.84 14.72 -81.12
CA ASP A 174 -17.35 14.32 -82.44
C ASP A 174 -18.46 13.71 -83.30
N VAL A 175 -19.31 12.86 -82.72
CA VAL A 175 -20.50 12.30 -83.38
C VAL A 175 -21.49 13.40 -83.77
N SER A 176 -21.74 14.36 -82.87
CA SER A 176 -22.68 15.47 -83.13
C SER A 176 -22.22 16.38 -84.28
N LEU A 177 -20.91 16.65 -84.37
CA LEU A 177 -20.31 17.38 -85.48
C LEU A 177 -20.46 16.61 -86.79
N GLY A 178 -20.15 15.31 -86.78
CA GLY A 178 -20.34 14.45 -87.95
C GLY A 178 -21.80 14.43 -88.45
N LEU A 179 -22.77 14.36 -87.54
CA LEU A 179 -24.20 14.43 -87.87
C LEU A 179 -24.59 15.78 -88.50
N LYS A 180 -24.05 16.90 -87.98
CA LYS A 180 -24.29 18.23 -88.53
C LYS A 180 -23.80 18.34 -89.98
N ASP A 181 -22.61 17.84 -90.27
CA ASP A 181 -22.05 17.83 -91.63
C ASP A 181 -22.92 17.01 -92.60
N LYS A 182 -23.42 15.86 -92.16
CA LYS A 182 -24.35 15.04 -92.97
C LYS A 182 -25.68 15.75 -93.20
N HIS A 183 -26.20 16.46 -92.21
CA HIS A 183 -27.43 17.24 -92.34
C HIS A 183 -27.30 18.41 -93.32
N GLU A 184 -26.16 19.10 -93.29
CA GLU A 184 -25.85 20.18 -94.24
C GLU A 184 -25.75 19.64 -95.67
N LEU A 185 -25.07 18.51 -95.86
CA LEU A 185 -24.98 17.85 -97.16
C LEU A 185 -26.36 17.46 -97.71
N LEU A 186 -27.22 16.84 -96.89
CA LEU A 186 -28.59 16.50 -97.27
C LEU A 186 -29.40 17.75 -97.64
N SER A 187 -29.28 18.82 -96.87
CA SER A 187 -29.95 20.10 -97.14
C SER A 187 -29.52 20.70 -98.49
N LEU A 188 -28.24 20.60 -98.84
CA LEU A 188 -27.72 21.03 -100.15
C LEU A 188 -28.27 20.16 -101.29
N ILE A 189 -28.30 18.84 -101.11
CA ILE A 189 -28.86 17.90 -102.10
C ILE A 189 -30.34 18.21 -102.35
N ILE A 190 -31.14 18.40 -101.29
CA ILE A 190 -32.57 18.71 -101.40
C ILE A 190 -32.78 20.03 -102.15
N ARG A 191 -32.04 21.11 -101.79
CA ARG A 191 -32.13 22.40 -102.52
C ARG A 191 -31.74 22.25 -103.99
N SER A 192 -30.65 21.55 -104.28
CA SER A 192 -30.19 21.29 -105.64
C SER A 192 -31.26 20.54 -106.45
N HIS A 193 -31.76 19.41 -105.94
CA HIS A 193 -32.81 18.64 -106.59
C HIS A 193 -34.11 19.45 -106.75
N GLY A 194 -34.52 20.22 -105.75
CA GLY A 194 -35.68 21.10 -105.82
C GLY A 194 -35.55 22.14 -106.94
N SER A 195 -34.37 22.76 -107.09
CA SER A 195 -34.10 23.71 -108.18
C SER A 195 -34.16 23.04 -109.55
N ARG A 196 -33.62 21.83 -109.69
CA ARG A 196 -33.64 21.03 -110.92
C ARG A 196 -35.05 20.61 -111.30
N LEU A 197 -35.84 20.12 -110.33
CA LEU A 197 -37.25 19.77 -110.53
C LEU A 197 -38.10 20.99 -110.91
N SER A 198 -37.85 22.15 -110.28
CA SER A 198 -38.57 23.39 -110.59
C SER A 198 -38.28 23.88 -112.01
N ARG A 199 -37.01 23.78 -112.45
CA ARG A 199 -36.62 24.01 -113.85
C ARG A 199 -37.32 23.04 -114.81
N LEU A 200 -37.28 21.74 -114.52
CA LEU A 200 -37.94 20.73 -115.36
C LEU A 200 -39.45 20.97 -115.45
N LYS A 201 -40.09 21.34 -114.33
CA LYS A 201 -41.51 21.68 -114.26
C LYS A 201 -41.84 22.92 -115.11
N THR A 202 -41.04 23.97 -115.01
CA THR A 202 -41.25 25.20 -115.80
C THR A 202 -41.04 24.96 -117.29
N GLU A 203 -40.03 24.18 -117.67
CA GLU A 203 -39.80 23.78 -119.07
C GLU A 203 -40.94 22.91 -119.62
N TYR A 204 -41.47 21.94 -118.87
CA TYR A 204 -42.53 21.06 -119.39
C TYR A 204 -43.95 21.63 -119.29
N LEU A 205 -44.27 22.44 -118.27
CA LEU A 205 -45.62 22.98 -118.09
C LEU A 205 -45.85 24.33 -118.78
N ASN A 206 -44.81 25.11 -119.09
CA ASN A 206 -44.95 26.41 -119.78
C ASN A 206 -44.68 26.34 -121.29
N VAL A 207 -44.42 25.16 -121.86
CA VAL A 207 -44.20 24.97 -123.32
C VAL A 207 -45.51 24.77 -124.10
N GLY A 208 -46.67 24.92 -123.45
CA GLY A 208 -48.00 24.74 -124.06
C GLY A 208 -48.96 25.93 -123.93
N SER A 209 -48.48 27.14 -123.63
CA SER A 209 -49.30 28.37 -123.66
C SER A 209 -48.69 29.45 -124.54
#